data_AF-A0A9D2E6T8-F1
#
_entry.id   AF-A0A9D2E6T8-F1
#
_cell.length_a   1.000
_cell.length_b   1.000
_cell.length_c   1.000
_cell.angle_alpha   90.00
_cell.angle_beta   90.00
_cell.angle_gamma   90.00
#
_symmetry.space_group_name_H-M   'P 1'
#
loop_
_entity.id
_entity.type
_entity.pdbx_description
1 polymer ?
#
loop_
_entity_poly.entity_id
_entity_poly.type
_entity_poly.pdbx_seq_one_letter_code
_entity_poly.pdbx_strand_id
1 'polypeptide(L)' 'MEAAELAQTLRDAGCTEEAAATLLADAQDDRRLLELLARHRAELLDEVHRSEKKIDCLDYLVYRIKQNRHKREE' A
#
# COMPACT_ATOMS: atom_id res chain seq x y z
N MET A 1 -23.92 11.99 -0.09
CA MET A 1 -22.78 11.40 -0.80
C MET A 1 -23.36 10.43 -1.80
N GLU A 2 -23.17 10.68 -3.10
CA GLU A 2 -23.73 9.79 -4.13
C GLU A 2 -22.93 8.47 -4.15
N ALA A 3 -23.61 7.34 -4.38
CA ALA A 3 -22.96 6.02 -4.43
C ALA A 3 -21.81 5.97 -5.46
N ALA A 4 -21.92 6.77 -6.53
CA ALA A 4 -20.89 6.91 -7.56
C ALA A 4 -19.62 7.61 -7.04
N GLU A 5 -19.76 8.65 -6.22
CA GLU A 5 -18.62 9.37 -5.61
C GLU A 5 -17.89 8.48 -4.61
N LEU A 6 -18.64 7.73 -3.79
CA LEU A 6 -18.06 6.78 -2.85
C LEU A 6 -17.32 5.66 -3.61
N ALA A 7 -17.91 5.11 -4.66
CA ALA A 7 -17.28 4.07 -5.48
C ALA A 7 -15.97 4.56 -6.12
N GLN A 8 -15.93 5.80 -6.61
CA GLN A 8 -14.72 6.38 -7.18
C GLN A 8 -13.64 6.59 -6.11
N THR A 9 -14.01 7.13 -4.95
CA THR A 9 -13.08 7.33 -3.83
C THR A 9 -12.46 6.00 -3.37
N LEU A 10 -13.25 4.93 -3.33
CA LEU A 10 -12.78 3.59 -2.98
C LEU A 10 -11.80 3.04 -4.02
N ARG A 11 -12.09 3.22 -5.31
CA ARG A 11 -11.16 2.85 -6.40
C ARG A 11 -9.86 3.63 -6.34
N ASP A 12 -9.93 4.94 -6.12
CA ASP A 12 -8.74 5.81 -6.01
C ASP A 12 -7.91 5.47 -4.77
N ALA A 13 -8.55 4.97 -3.70
CA ALA A 13 -7.87 4.42 -2.52
C ALA A 13 -7.28 3.01 -2.74
N GLY A 14 -7.35 2.48 -3.96
CA GLY A 14 -6.82 1.15 -4.30
C GLY A 14 -7.66 -0.01 -3.79
N CYS A 15 -8.92 0.22 -3.41
CA CYS A 15 -9.83 -0.89 -3.09
C CYS A 15 -10.12 -1.68 -4.36
N THR A 16 -10.11 -3.01 -4.26
CA THR A 16 -10.53 -3.89 -5.35
C THR A 16 -12.01 -3.69 -5.66
N GLU A 17 -12.46 -4.03 -6.87
CA GLU A 17 -13.87 -3.93 -7.25
C GLU A 17 -14.79 -4.73 -6.31
N GLU A 18 -14.30 -5.87 -5.81
CA GLU A 18 -14.98 -6.73 -4.84
C GLU A 18 -15.11 -6.06 -3.47
N ALA A 19 -14.03 -5.44 -2.98
CA ALA A 19 -14.04 -4.68 -1.73
C ALA A 19 -14.95 -3.46 -1.85
N ALA A 20 -14.86 -2.71 -2.96
CA ALA A 20 -15.71 -1.55 -3.21
C ALA A 20 -17.20 -1.92 -3.30
N ALA A 21 -17.55 -3.02 -3.98
CA ALA A 21 -18.92 -3.52 -4.06
C ALA A 21 -19.46 -3.93 -2.68
N THR A 22 -18.64 -4.59 -1.86
CA THR A 22 -19.01 -4.97 -0.48
C THR A 22 -19.25 -3.74 0.39
N LEU A 23 -18.37 -2.73 0.29
CA LEU A 23 -18.48 -1.47 1.04
C LEU A 23 -19.71 -0.66 0.62
N LEU A 24 -20.04 -0.65 -0.67
CA LEU A 24 -21.25 0.01 -1.18
C LEU A 24 -22.54 -0.72 -0.75
N ALA A 25 -22.50 -2.04 -0.64
CA ALA A 25 -23.62 -2.85 -0.17
C ALA A 25 -23.84 -2.70 1.35
N ASP A 26 -22.76 -2.57 2.12
CA ASP A 26 -22.77 -2.40 3.59
C ASP A 26 -22.88 -0.91 4.02
N ALA A 27 -23.15 0.01 3.09
CA ALA A 27 -23.20 1.47 3.35
C ALA A 27 -24.31 1.93 4.33
N GLN A 28 -25.08 1.01 4.91
CA GLN A 28 -26.02 1.29 6.00
C GLN A 28 -25.39 1.20 7.40
N ASP A 29 -24.16 0.67 7.51
CA ASP A 29 -23.43 0.57 8.78
C ASP A 29 -22.04 1.22 8.67
N ASP A 30 -21.97 2.49 9.08
CA ASP A 30 -20.75 3.30 9.08
C ASP A 30 -19.60 2.63 9.86
N ARG A 31 -19.90 1.88 10.92
CA ARG A 31 -18.86 1.27 11.75
C ARG A 31 -18.14 0.15 11.00
N ARG A 32 -18.90 -0.70 10.31
CA ARG A 32 -18.34 -1.79 9.51
C ARG A 32 -17.56 -1.25 8.31
N LEU A 33 -18.04 -0.18 7.68
CA LEU A 33 -17.34 0.53 6.61
C LEU A 33 -15.98 1.05 7.09
N LEU A 34 -15.93 1.71 8.25
CA LEU A 34 -14.69 2.20 8.85
C LEU A 34 -13.71 1.08 9.20
N GLU A 35 -14.19 -0.05 9.74
CA GLU A 35 -13.36 -1.20 10.06
C GLU A 35 -12.71 -1.83 8.81
N LEU A 36 -13.47 -1.96 7.72
CA LEU A 36 -12.96 -2.46 6.45
C LEU A 36 -11.92 -1.51 5.81
N LEU A 37 -12.17 -0.20 5.85
CA LEU A 37 -11.21 0.81 5.38
C LEU A 37 -9.91 0.80 6.20
N ALA A 38 -10.02 0.64 7.53
CA ALA A 38 -8.86 0.56 8.40
C ALA A 38 -7.98 -0.66 8.09
N ARG A 39 -8.61 -1.81 7.79
CA ARG A 39 -7.90 -3.02 7.36
C ARG A 39 -7.20 -2.82 6.02
N HIS A 40 -7.89 -2.27 5.02
CA HIS A 40 -7.30 -1.98 3.71
C HIS A 40 -6.09 -1.05 3.83
N ARG A 41 -6.20 0.00 4.66
CA ARG A 41 -5.08 0.89 4.97
C ARG A 41 -3.89 0.15 5.59
N ALA A 42 -4.13 -0.81 6.48
CA ALA A 42 -3.06 -1.59 7.09
C ALA A 42 -2.35 -2.49 6.06
N GLU A 43 -3.10 -3.10 5.14
CA GLU A 43 -2.55 -3.93 4.06
C GLU A 43 -1.68 -3.11 3.09
N LEU A 44 -2.13 -1.91 2.70
CA LEU A 44 -1.32 -0.97 1.90
C LEU A 44 -0.03 -0.57 2.62
N LEU A 45 -0.11 -0.28 3.92
CA LEU A 45 1.05 0.10 4.71
C LEU A 45 2.06 -1.06 4.82
N ASP A 46 1.57 -2.30 4.97
CA ASP A 46 2.42 -3.48 4.96
C ASP A 46 3.12 -3.68 3.61
N GLU A 47 2.44 -3.40 2.49
CA GLU A 47 3.06 -3.44 1.16
C GLU A 47 4.16 -2.38 1.01
N VAL A 48 3.93 -1.15 1.51
CA VAL A 48 4.93 -0.09 1.56
C VAL A 48 6.14 -0.55 2.38
N HIS A 49 5.93 -1.00 3.62
CA HIS A 49 7.02 -1.48 4.48
C HIS A 49 7.81 -2.64 3.85
N ARG A 50 7.14 -3.55 3.13
CA ARG A 50 7.81 -4.64 2.40
C ARG A 50 8.64 -4.10 1.24
N SER A 51 8.14 -3.10 0.54
CA SER A 51 8.83 -2.47 -0.60
C SER A 51 10.04 -1.66 -0.12
N GLU A 52 9.90 -0.91 0.96
CA GLU A 52 11.01 -0.19 1.63
C GLU A 52 12.14 -1.15 2.02
N LYS A 53 11.82 -2.28 2.69
CA LYS A 53 12.83 -3.28 3.04
C LYS A 53 13.58 -3.84 1.83
N LYS A 54 12.90 -4.01 0.69
CA LYS A 54 13.54 -4.45 -0.55
C LYS A 54 14.49 -3.38 -1.09
N ILE A 55 14.08 -2.12 -1.05
CA ILE A 55 14.91 -0.97 -1.47
C ILE A 55 16.14 -0.87 -0.58
N ASP A 56 15.99 -0.93 0.74
CA ASP A 56 17.11 -0.89 1.69
C ASP A 56 18.16 -1.98 1.40
N CYS A 57 17.68 -3.20 1.10
CA CYS A 57 18.56 -4.30 0.74
C CYS A 57 19.32 -4.05 -0.58
N LEU A 58 18.65 -3.47 -1.57
CA LEU A 58 19.27 -3.09 -2.85
C LEU A 58 20.29 -1.97 -2.65
N ASP A 59 19.97 -0.95 -1.88
CA ASP A 59 20.87 0.17 -1.58
C ASP A 59 22.11 -0.30 -0.84
N TYR A 60 21.95 -1.20 0.13
CA TYR A 60 23.09 -1.83 0.80
C TYR A 60 23.97 -2.61 -0.17
N LEU A 61 23.39 -3.40 -1.08
CA LEU A 61 24.13 -4.13 -2.09
C LEU A 61 24.92 -3.19 -3.01
N VAL A 62 24.28 -2.12 -3.49
CA VAL A 62 24.92 -1.09 -4.33
C VAL A 62 26.09 -0.44 -3.58
N TYR A 63 25.90 -0.07 -2.32
CA TYR A 63 26.96 0.48 -1.48
C TYR A 63 28.16 -0.47 -1.35
N ARG A 64 27.91 -1.75 -1.08
CA ARG A 64 28.97 -2.77 -0.97
C ARG A 64 29.76 -2.93 -2.27
N ILE A 65 29.08 -2.92 -3.41
CA ILE A 65 29.73 -2.99 -4.72
C ILE A 65 30.61 -1.76 -4.95
N LYS A 66 30.10 -0.56 -4.67
CA LYS A 66 30.88 0.69 -4.81
C LYS A 66 32.10 0.71 -3.90
N GLN A 67 31.95 0.33 -2.64
CA GLN A 67 33.06 0.24 -1.69
C GLN A 67 34.16 -0.73 -2.13
N ASN A 68 33.78 -1.92 -2.62
CA ASN A 68 34.76 -2.91 -3.08
C ASN A 68 35.53 -2.45 -4.33
N ARG A 69 34.92 -1.59 -5.17
CA ARG A 69 35.62 -0.99 -6.30
C ARG A 69 36.65 0.05 -5.86
N HIS A 70 36.29 0.93 -4.93
CA HIS A 70 37.23 1.92 -4.38
C HIS A 70 38.45 1.26 -3.72
N LYS A 71 38.27 0.18 -2.96
CA LYS A 71 39.38 -0.55 -2.32
C LYS A 71 40.34 -1.28 -3.29
N ARG A 72 39.97 -1.43 -4.56
CA ARG A 72 40.82 -2.06 -5.60
C ARG A 72 41.64 -1.05 -6.39
N GLU A 73 41.30 0.24 -6.28
CA GLU A 73 41.93 1.33 -7.00
C GLU A 73 42.94 2.10 -6.12
N GLU A 74 42.98 1.81 -4.82
CA GLU A 74 43.99 2.23 -3.83
C GLU A 74 45.13 1.20 -3.72
#